data_AF-A0A1Y3UNP5-F1
#
_entry.id   AF-A0A1Y3UNP5-F1
#
_cell.length_a   1.000
_cell.length_b   1.000
_cell.length_c   1.000
_cell.angle_alpha   90.00
_cell.angle_beta   90.00
_cell.angle_gamma   90.00
#
_symmetry.space_group_name_H-M   'P 1'
#
loop_
_entity.id
_entity.type
_entity.pdbx_description
1 polymer ?
#
loop_
_entity_poly.entity_id
_entity_poly.type
_entity_poly.pdbx_seq_one_letter_code
_entity_poly.pdbx_strand_id
1 'polypeptide(L)'
;MNIAQIDEVIRKNKTILMSSFGLEGLLKSQLKPPLIEKIITGIPGNTFDAINNFFERLEEAYIADTQFKQFKLSEIAKFISEEKSYVAVKMIR
;
A
#
# COMPACT_ATOMS: atom_id res chain seq x y z
N MET A 1 -10.24 2.66 -12.48
CA MET A 1 -9.79 1.49 -11.70
C MET A 1 -10.84 1.24 -10.65
N ASN A 2 -11.50 0.10 -10.69
CA ASN A 2 -12.41 -0.35 -9.62
C ASN A 2 -11.63 -1.21 -8.59
N ILE A 3 -12.29 -1.62 -7.51
CA ILE A 3 -11.67 -2.40 -6.44
C ILE A 3 -10.98 -3.69 -6.95
N ALA A 4 -11.65 -4.45 -7.81
CA ALA A 4 -11.08 -5.68 -8.37
C ALA A 4 -9.80 -5.44 -9.20
N GLN A 5 -9.73 -4.29 -9.88
CA GLN A 5 -8.52 -3.90 -10.61
C GLN A 5 -7.38 -3.48 -9.68
N ILE A 6 -7.68 -2.85 -8.53
CA ILE A 6 -6.68 -2.54 -7.50
C ILE A 6 -6.09 -3.83 -6.93
N ASP A 7 -6.95 -4.81 -6.60
CA ASP A 7 -6.52 -6.13 -6.12
C ASP A 7 -5.59 -6.83 -7.11
N GLU A 8 -5.96 -6.81 -8.40
CA GLU A 8 -5.13 -7.41 -9.45
C GLU A 8 -3.78 -6.71 -9.60
N VAL A 9 -3.73 -5.38 -9.47
CA VAL A 9 -2.48 -4.62 -9.48
C VAL A 9 -1.62 -4.95 -8.27
N ILE A 10 -2.20 -5.06 -7.08
CA ILE A 10 -1.49 -5.49 -5.87
C ILE A 10 -0.92 -6.90 -6.06
N ARG A 11 -1.73 -7.84 -6.56
CA ARG A 11 -1.31 -9.22 -6.82
C ARG A 11 -0.16 -9.30 -7.81
N LYS A 12 -0.20 -8.54 -8.91
CA LYS A 12 0.87 -8.50 -9.93
C LYS A 12 2.18 -7.93 -9.39
N ASN A 13 2.11 -7.02 -8.41
CA ASN A 13 3.29 -6.36 -7.84
C ASN A 13 3.62 -6.85 -6.44
N LYS A 14 3.05 -7.99 -6.03
CA LYS A 14 3.12 -8.52 -4.66
C LYS A 14 4.54 -8.56 -4.10
N THR A 15 5.52 -9.04 -4.89
CA THR A 15 6.92 -9.13 -4.45
C THR A 15 7.44 -7.80 -3.93
N ILE A 16 7.18 -6.69 -4.63
CA ILE A 16 7.66 -5.37 -4.21
C ILE A 16 6.82 -4.87 -3.02
N LEU A 17 5.50 -4.96 -3.12
CA LEU A 17 4.58 -4.40 -2.11
C LEU A 17 4.71 -5.09 -0.74
N MET A 18 5.04 -6.38 -0.72
CA MET A 18 5.22 -7.18 0.50
C MET A 18 6.69 -7.24 0.99
N SER A 19 7.66 -6.79 0.19
CA SER A 19 9.09 -6.90 0.53
C SER A 19 9.54 -6.01 1.68
N SER A 20 8.82 -4.92 1.94
CA SER A 20 9.07 -4.01 3.06
C SER A 20 7.76 -3.41 3.55
N PHE A 21 7.68 -3.11 4.84
CA PHE A 21 6.43 -2.64 5.46
C PHE A 21 6.67 -1.60 6.57
N GLY A 22 5.64 -0.80 6.85
CA GLY A 22 5.73 0.32 7.78
C GLY A 22 6.57 1.46 7.25
N LEU A 23 6.71 2.54 8.04
CA LEU A 23 7.42 3.74 7.58
C LEU A 23 8.88 3.45 7.25
N GLU A 24 9.58 2.74 8.14
CA GLU A 24 11.00 2.45 7.97
C GLU A 24 11.26 1.57 6.73
N GLY A 25 10.44 0.52 6.54
CA GLY A 25 10.53 -0.36 5.38
C GLY A 25 10.22 0.37 4.07
N LEU A 26 9.26 1.30 4.09
CA LEU A 26 8.92 2.11 2.93
C LEU A 26 10.07 3.06 2.56
N LEU A 27 10.66 3.75 3.54
CA LEU A 27 11.77 4.70 3.33
C LEU A 27 13.05 4.04 2.84
N LYS A 28 13.32 2.80 3.27
CA LYS A 28 14.49 2.03 2.81
C LYS A 28 14.30 1.42 1.42
N SER A 29 13.07 1.33 0.93
CA SER A 29 12.77 0.74 -0.37
C SER A 29 12.90 1.77 -1.49
N GLN A 30 13.79 1.52 -2.45
CA GLN A 30 13.91 2.35 -3.65
C GLN A 30 12.79 2.08 -4.67
N LEU A 31 12.13 0.93 -4.58
CA LEU A 31 11.16 0.46 -5.59
C LEU A 31 9.71 0.66 -5.15
N LYS A 32 9.41 0.51 -3.86
CA LYS A 32 8.02 0.49 -3.37
C LYS A 32 7.34 1.87 -3.42
N PRO A 33 7.94 2.97 -2.95
CA PRO A 33 7.32 4.30 -3.05
C PRO A 33 6.96 4.73 -4.49
N PRO A 34 7.87 4.68 -5.49
CA PRO A 34 7.51 5.10 -6.85
C PRO A 34 6.48 4.17 -7.50
N LEU A 35 6.48 2.88 -7.13
CA LEU A 35 5.44 1.95 -7.57
C LEU A 35 4.07 2.34 -6.99
N ILE A 36 3.98 2.61 -5.68
CA ILE A 36 2.72 3.01 -5.04
C ILE A 36 2.19 4.29 -5.68
N GLU A 37 3.04 5.30 -5.89
CA GLU A 37 2.67 6.54 -6.58
C GLU A 37 2.14 6.29 -8.00
N LYS A 38 2.81 5.42 -8.76
CA LYS A 38 2.37 5.02 -10.10
C LYS A 38 1.01 4.31 -10.07
N ILE A 39 0.76 3.46 -9.09
CA ILE A 39 -0.51 2.76 -8.95
C ILE A 39 -1.62 3.76 -8.63
N ILE A 40 -1.41 4.61 -7.63
CA ILE A 40 -2.38 5.61 -7.16
C ILE A 40 -2.73 6.60 -8.27
N THR A 41 -1.73 7.10 -9.03
CA THR A 41 -1.97 7.98 -10.18
C THR A 41 -2.75 7.32 -11.31
N GLY A 42 -2.73 5.98 -11.40
CA GLY A 42 -3.55 5.20 -12.34
C GLY A 42 -5.00 4.99 -11.89
N ILE A 43 -5.35 5.34 -10.65
CA ILE A 43 -6.72 5.25 -10.14
C ILE A 43 -7.45 6.56 -10.49
N PRO A 44 -8.52 6.52 -11.32
CA PRO A 44 -9.29 7.69 -11.66
C PRO A 44 -10.07 8.18 -10.45
N GLY A 45 -10.20 9.51 -10.33
CA GLY A 45 -10.86 10.17 -9.21
C GLY A 45 -9.94 11.17 -8.53
N ASN A 46 -10.30 11.58 -7.32
CA ASN A 46 -9.42 12.43 -6.52
C ASN A 46 -8.33 11.59 -5.85
N THR A 47 -7.16 12.18 -5.66
CA THR A 47 -5.98 11.52 -5.09
C THR A 47 -6.23 10.96 -3.69
N PHE A 48 -7.03 11.65 -2.87
CA PHE A 48 -7.32 11.24 -1.51
C PHE A 48 -8.09 9.91 -1.46
N ASP A 49 -9.15 9.79 -2.25
CA ASP A 49 -9.93 8.55 -2.37
C ASP A 49 -9.11 7.43 -3.02
N ALA A 50 -8.27 7.76 -4.02
CA ALA A 50 -7.35 6.80 -4.61
C ALA A 50 -6.37 6.21 -3.58
N ILE A 51 -5.79 7.06 -2.71
CA ILE A 51 -4.94 6.64 -1.61
C ILE A 51 -5.73 5.75 -0.65
N ASN A 52 -6.93 6.18 -0.21
CA ASN A 52 -7.75 5.44 0.74
C ASN A 52 -8.08 4.03 0.22
N ASN A 53 -8.61 3.97 -1.00
CA ASN A 53 -8.99 2.71 -1.64
C ASN A 53 -7.76 1.80 -1.80
N PHE A 54 -6.62 2.32 -2.27
CA PHE A 54 -5.42 1.51 -2.43
C PHE A 54 -4.93 0.90 -1.11
N PHE A 55 -4.84 1.71 -0.05
CA PHE A 55 -4.32 1.23 1.24
C PHE A 55 -5.27 0.31 1.98
N GLU A 56 -6.59 0.45 1.80
CA GLU A 56 -7.58 -0.52 2.28
C GLU A 56 -7.35 -1.90 1.63
N ARG A 57 -7.16 -1.94 0.30
CA ARG A 57 -6.86 -3.20 -0.40
C ARG A 57 -5.48 -3.77 -0.04
N LEU A 58 -4.50 -2.91 0.19
CA LEU A 58 -3.16 -3.33 0.61
C LEU A 58 -3.17 -3.95 2.01
N GLU A 59 -3.99 -3.43 2.93
CA GLU A 59 -4.18 -4.00 4.27
C GLU A 59 -4.74 -5.42 4.20
N GLU A 60 -5.78 -5.64 3.39
CA GLU A 60 -6.32 -6.98 3.17
C GLU A 60 -5.26 -7.93 2.59
N ALA A 61 -4.44 -7.45 1.66
CA ALA A 61 -3.36 -8.23 1.07
C ALA A 61 -2.28 -8.58 2.11
N TYR A 62 -1.95 -7.68 3.04
CA TYR A 62 -1.04 -7.98 4.16
C TYR A 62 -1.63 -9.04 5.07
N ILE A 63 -2.89 -8.89 5.47
CA ILE A 63 -3.57 -9.85 6.37
C ILE A 63 -3.63 -11.26 5.76
N ALA A 64 -3.85 -11.35 4.44
CA ALA A 64 -3.92 -12.62 3.73
C ALA A 64 -2.55 -13.29 3.50
N ASP A 65 -1.45 -12.53 3.52
CA ASP A 65 -0.13 -13.03 3.18
C ASP A 65 0.54 -13.80 4.32
N THR A 66 1.13 -14.96 3.99
CA THR A 66 1.79 -15.85 4.97
C THR A 66 2.97 -15.19 5.70
N GLN A 67 3.69 -14.27 5.05
CA GLN A 67 4.81 -13.55 5.66
C GLN A 67 4.35 -12.68 6.83
N PHE A 68 3.13 -12.16 6.77
CA PHE A 68 2.60 -11.24 7.76
C PHE A 68 1.83 -11.92 8.89
N LYS A 69 1.57 -13.24 8.79
CA LYS A 69 0.91 -14.04 9.85
C LYS A 69 1.66 -14.05 11.19
N GLN A 70 2.94 -13.67 11.20
CA GLN A 70 3.72 -13.51 12.42
C GLN A 70 3.39 -12.23 13.22
N PHE A 71 2.72 -11.26 12.60
CA PHE A 71 2.33 -10.00 13.22
C PHE A 71 0.88 -10.04 13.68
N LYS A 72 0.57 -9.26 14.72
CA LYS A 72 -0.82 -9.02 15.13
C LYS A 72 -1.51 -8.10 14.12
N LEU A 73 -2.83 -8.21 14.02
CA LEU A 73 -3.63 -7.31 13.17
C LEU A 73 -3.40 -5.83 13.49
N SER A 74 -3.22 -5.47 14.77
CA SER A 74 -2.91 -4.10 15.18
C SER A 74 -1.55 -3.60 14.68
N GLU A 75 -0.57 -4.50 14.52
CA GLU A 75 0.75 -4.16 13.97
C GLU A 75 0.65 -3.96 12.46
N ILE A 76 -0.11 -4.81 11.77
CA ILE A 76 -0.41 -4.66 10.34
C ILE A 76 -1.12 -3.33 10.07
N ALA A 77 -2.17 -3.02 10.83
CA ALA A 77 -2.89 -1.75 10.72
C ALA A 77 -1.97 -0.55 10.96
N LYS A 78 -1.03 -0.66 11.92
CA LYS A 78 -0.02 0.38 12.17
C LYS A 78 0.90 0.56 10.95
N PHE A 79 1.42 -0.53 10.37
CA PHE A 79 2.26 -0.45 9.17
C PHE A 79 1.54 0.21 8.01
N ILE A 80 0.29 -0.17 7.74
CA ILE A 80 -0.54 0.43 6.70
C ILE A 80 -0.78 1.92 6.96
N SER A 81 -1.12 2.29 8.20
CA SER A 81 -1.35 3.69 8.58
C SER A 81 -0.11 4.57 8.38
N GLU A 82 1.06 4.04 8.76
CA GLU A 82 2.34 4.71 8.56
C GLU A 82 2.66 4.91 7.07
N GLU A 83 2.53 3.86 6.25
CA GLU A 83 2.77 3.93 4.81
C GLU A 83 1.80 4.90 4.12
N LYS A 84 0.51 4.81 4.48
CA LYS A 84 -0.55 5.69 3.97
C LYS A 84 -0.27 7.15 4.28
N SER A 85 0.10 7.44 5.53
CA SER A 85 0.39 8.81 5.98
C SER A 85 1.56 9.41 5.21
N TYR A 86 2.63 8.63 5.01
CA TYR A 86 3.78 9.06 4.22
C TYR A 86 3.39 9.40 2.77
N VAL A 87 2.68 8.48 2.10
CA VAL A 87 2.26 8.66 0.71
C VAL A 87 1.28 9.83 0.57
N ALA A 88 0.33 9.98 1.49
CA ALA A 88 -0.60 11.10 1.50
C ALA A 88 0.11 12.46 1.61
N VAL A 89 1.07 12.58 2.53
CA VAL A 89 1.88 13.80 2.66
C VAL A 89 2.67 14.09 1.38
N LYS A 90 3.17 13.06 0.70
CA LYS A 90 3.97 13.20 -0.51
C LYS A 90 3.15 13.55 -1.76
N MET A 91 1.92 13.05 -1.87
CA MET A 91 1.11 13.18 -3.09
C MET A 91 0.04 14.27 -3.04
N ILE A 92 -0.33 14.76 -1.85
CA ILE A 92 -1.36 15.80 -1.67
C ILE A 92 -0.74 17.19 -1.49
N ARG A 93 0.53 17.27 -1.08
CA ARG A 93 1.31 18.52 -1.08
C ARG A 93 1.78 18.87 -2.48
#